data_AF-A0A958WBC7-F1
#
_entry.id   AF-A0A958WBC7-F1
#
_cell.length_a   1.000
_cell.length_b   1.000
_cell.length_c   1.000
_cell.angle_alpha   90.00
_cell.angle_beta   90.00
_cell.angle_gamma   90.00
#
_symmetry.space_group_name_H-M   'P 1'
#
loop_
_entity.id
_entity.type
_entity.pdbx_description
1 polymer ?
#
loop_
_entity_poly.entity_id
_entity_poly.type
_entity_poly.pdbx_seq_one_letter_code
_entity_poly.pdbx_strand_id
1 'polypeptide(L)'
;QEIDYNGDKLMKIMNKDSFKKRFDIYNEDKLVRPPKGYDETNPHIEWLKMKSFLLMESFADKVVLGKDYVEKVVSGFKEMAPFNAFLREGMS
;
A
#
# COMPACT_ATOMS: atom_id res chain seq x y z
N GLN A 1 10.32 -3.69 11.04
CA GLN A 1 11.72 -3.94 10.63
C GLN A 1 11.84 -3.94 9.12
N GLU A 2 11.02 -4.67 8.38
CA GLU A 2 11.13 -4.67 6.90
C GLU A 2 11.01 -3.28 6.25
N ILE A 3 10.09 -2.43 6.71
CA ILE A 3 9.97 -1.03 6.23
C ILE A 3 11.18 -0.17 6.59
N ASP A 4 11.87 -0.48 7.68
CA ASP A 4 13.06 0.26 8.12
C ASP A 4 14.26 -0.07 7.22
N TYR A 5 14.46 -1.35 6.93
CA TYR A 5 15.58 -1.82 6.10
C TYR A 5 15.33 -1.67 4.59
N ASN A 6 14.09 -1.91 4.14
CA ASN A 6 13.71 -2.01 2.73
C ASN A 6 12.59 -1.03 2.35
N GLY A 7 12.41 0.06 3.11
CA GLY A 7 11.34 1.04 2.86
C GLY A 7 11.39 1.68 1.47
N ASP A 8 12.57 1.85 0.88
CA ASP A 8 12.72 2.31 -0.51
C ASP A 8 12.03 1.40 -1.53
N LYS A 9 12.01 0.07 -1.30
CA LYS A 9 11.29 -0.89 -2.14
C LYS A 9 9.78 -0.65 -2.07
N LEU A 10 9.25 -0.47 -0.86
CA LEU A 10 7.84 -0.11 -0.64
C LEU A 10 7.51 1.23 -1.31
N MET A 11 8.37 2.23 -1.13
CA MET A 11 8.20 3.55 -1.73
C MET A 11 8.21 3.49 -3.24
N LYS A 12 9.09 2.68 -3.86
CA LYS A 12 9.10 2.49 -5.31
C LYS A 12 7.79 1.88 -5.83
N ILE A 13 7.22 0.92 -5.12
CA ILE A 13 5.93 0.30 -5.47
C ILE A 13 4.81 1.35 -5.39
N MET A 14 4.69 2.03 -4.25
CA MET A 14 3.61 2.97 -3.99
C MET A 14 3.75 4.30 -4.75
N ASN A 15 4.97 4.66 -5.17
CA ASN A 15 5.22 5.87 -5.95
C ASN A 15 5.04 5.70 -7.46
N LYS A 16 4.85 4.46 -7.94
CA LYS A 16 4.52 4.19 -9.34
C LYS A 16 3.20 4.90 -9.70
N ASP A 17 3.20 5.66 -10.79
CA ASP A 17 2.02 6.44 -11.21
C ASP A 17 0.76 5.61 -11.39
N SER A 18 0.89 4.39 -11.93
CA SER A 18 -0.24 3.47 -12.09
C SER A 18 -0.80 3.01 -10.76
N PHE A 19 0.04 2.87 -9.73
CA PHE A 19 -0.38 2.47 -8.39
C PHE A 19 -1.14 3.62 -7.71
N LYS A 20 -0.56 4.84 -7.71
CA LYS A 20 -1.17 6.04 -7.13
C LYS A 20 -2.49 6.43 -7.78
N LYS A 21 -2.61 6.29 -9.10
CA LYS A 21 -3.84 6.61 -9.82
C LYS A 21 -4.96 5.61 -9.57
N ARG A 22 -4.62 4.43 -9.06
CA ARG A 22 -5.53 3.30 -8.93
C ARG A 22 -5.99 3.06 -7.51
N PHE A 23 -5.08 3.18 -6.54
CA PHE A 23 -5.35 2.84 -5.16
C PHE A 23 -5.30 4.06 -4.26
N ASP A 24 -6.35 4.19 -3.45
CA ASP A 24 -6.33 4.98 -2.24
C ASP A 24 -5.70 4.14 -1.12
N ILE A 25 -4.79 4.76 -0.35
CA ILE A 25 -4.18 4.12 0.81
C ILE A 25 -4.91 4.61 2.05
N TYR A 26 -5.53 3.68 2.80
CA TYR A 26 -6.12 4.01 4.08
C TYR A 26 -5.03 4.46 5.06
N ASN A 27 -5.14 5.68 5.57
CA ASN A 27 -4.08 6.33 6.33
C ASN A 27 -4.57 7.04 7.59
N GLU A 28 -5.82 6.82 8.01
CA GLU A 28 -6.45 7.55 9.10
C GLU A 28 -5.99 7.07 10.48
N ASP A 29 -5.73 5.77 10.65
CA ASP A 29 -5.32 5.20 11.95
C ASP A 29 -3.80 5.00 12.06
N LYS A 30 -3.07 6.11 12.12
CA LYS A 30 -1.61 6.13 12.35
C LYS A 30 -1.26 6.43 13.81
N LEU A 31 -0.12 5.90 14.25
CA LEU A 31 0.51 6.31 15.50
C LEU A 31 0.92 7.79 15.42
N VAL A 32 0.67 8.55 16.49
CA VAL A 32 1.11 9.95 16.59
C VAL A 32 2.62 10.04 16.76
N ARG A 33 3.20 9.14 17.57
CA ARG A 33 4.64 9.07 17.86
C ARG A 33 5.28 7.90 17.10
N PRO A 34 6.60 7.96 16.84
CA PRO A 34 7.38 6.80 16.40
C PRO A 34 7.07 5.55 17.23
N PRO A 35 7.00 4.37 16.61
CA PRO A 35 7.00 3.12 17.36
C PRO A 35 8.31 2.98 18.15
N LYS A 36 8.24 2.30 19.30
CA LYS A 36 9.42 2.07 20.16
C LYS A 36 10.54 1.40 19.35
N GLY A 37 11.73 2.00 19.37
CA GLY A 37 12.92 1.46 18.70
C GLY A 37 13.22 2.07 17.33
N TYR A 38 12.44 3.05 16.85
CA TYR A 38 12.74 3.80 15.63
C TYR A 38 12.96 5.28 15.94
N ASP A 39 13.95 5.88 15.28
CA ASP A 39 14.26 7.31 15.38
C ASP A 39 13.23 8.16 14.59
N GLU A 40 12.95 9.37 15.07
CA GLU A 40 12.13 10.35 14.37
C GLU A 40 12.71 10.76 13.02
N THR A 41 14.04 10.71 12.86
CA THR A 41 14.73 11.05 11.62
C THR A 41 14.74 9.91 10.60
N ASN A 42 14.11 8.77 10.90
CA ASN A 42 14.04 7.66 9.96
C ASN A 42 13.30 8.08 8.67
N PRO A 43 13.88 7.87 7.48
CA PRO A 43 13.28 8.32 6.21
C PRO A 43 11.92 7.67 5.91
N HIS A 44 11.61 6.55 6.58
CA HIS A 44 10.38 5.79 6.43
C HIS A 44 9.46 5.88 7.66
N ILE A 45 9.70 6.83 8.58
CA ILE A 45 8.98 6.92 9.85
C ILE A 45 7.46 7.03 9.70
N GLU A 46 6.99 7.75 8.68
CA GLU A 46 5.56 7.94 8.42
C GLU A 46 4.84 6.66 7.95
N TRP A 47 5.60 5.69 7.43
CA TRP A 47 5.11 4.36 7.08
C TRP A 47 5.22 3.41 8.26
N LEU A 48 6.29 3.51 9.06
CA LEU A 48 6.44 2.76 10.32
C LEU A 48 5.35 3.10 11.34
N LYS A 49 4.78 4.31 11.28
CA LYS A 49 3.66 4.75 12.12
C LYS A 49 2.31 4.18 11.69
N MET A 50 2.19 3.54 10.52
CA MET A 50 0.92 2.94 10.08
C MET A 50 0.59 1.70 10.90
N LYS A 51 -0.66 1.62 11.38
CA LYS A 51 -1.16 0.42 12.07
C LYS A 51 -1.74 -0.61 11.10
N SER A 52 -2.23 -0.14 9.96
CA SER A 52 -2.89 -0.95 8.95
C SER A 52 -2.42 -0.56 7.56
N PHE A 53 -2.21 -1.55 6.70
CA PHE A 53 -1.87 -1.37 5.29
C PHE A 53 -3.07 -1.83 4.45
N LEU A 54 -3.92 -0.89 4.05
CA LEU A 54 -5.14 -1.17 3.29
C LEU A 54 -5.17 -0.33 2.01
N LEU A 55 -5.34 -1.01 0.88
CA LEU A 55 -5.51 -0.41 -0.44
C LEU A 55 -6.97 -0.51 -0.85
N MET A 56 -7.50 0.56 -1.43
CA MET A 56 -8.88 0.64 -1.90
C MET A 56 -8.92 1.12 -3.34
N GLU A 57 -9.72 0.46 -4.17
CA GLU A 57 -10.06 0.92 -5.53
C GLU A 57 -11.58 0.94 -5.61
N SER A 58 -12.15 2.09 -5.97
CA SER A 58 -13.61 2.26 -6.10
C SER A 58 -14.04 2.13 -7.56
N PHE A 59 -15.15 1.43 -7.79
CA PHE A 59 -15.74 1.29 -9.12
C PHE A 59 -17.12 1.95 -9.14
N ALA A 60 -17.40 2.71 -10.20
CA ALA A 60 -18.76 3.19 -10.46
C ALA A 60 -19.65 2.01 -10.91
N ASP A 61 -20.95 2.05 -10.59
CA ASP A 61 -21.91 0.98 -10.91
C ASP A 61 -21.88 0.55 -12.38
N LYS A 62 -21.77 1.53 -13.30
CA LYS A 62 -21.67 1.26 -14.75
C LYS A 62 -20.45 0.40 -15.13
N VAL A 63 -19.37 0.50 -14.36
CA VAL A 63 -18.16 -0.31 -14.55
C VAL A 63 -18.39 -1.71 -14.00
N VAL A 64 -19.04 -1.83 -12.84
CA VAL A 64 -19.36 -3.13 -12.21
C VAL A 64 -20.31 -3.96 -13.08
N LEU A 65 -21.30 -3.32 -13.71
CA LEU A 65 -22.23 -3.97 -14.62
C LEU A 65 -21.66 -4.20 -16.03
N GLY A 66 -20.43 -3.74 -16.28
CA GLY A 66 -19.75 -3.87 -17.56
C GLY A 66 -19.19 -5.27 -17.81
N LYS A 67 -19.08 -5.65 -19.09
CA LYS A 67 -18.51 -6.95 -19.49
C LYS A 67 -17.02 -7.09 -19.13
N ASP A 68 -16.33 -5.97 -18.94
CA ASP A 68 -14.89 -5.91 -18.62
C ASP A 68 -14.61 -5.82 -17.11
N TYR A 69 -15.63 -5.90 -16.25
CA TYR A 69 -15.46 -5.74 -14.80
C TYR A 69 -14.48 -6.74 -14.20
N VAL A 70 -14.61 -8.03 -14.55
CA VAL A 70 -13.73 -9.09 -14.05
C VAL A 70 -12.27 -8.82 -14.45
N GLU A 71 -12.04 -8.38 -15.69
CA GLU A 71 -10.70 -8.05 -16.18
C GLU A 71 -10.11 -6.85 -15.40
N LYS A 72 -10.93 -5.83 -15.12
CA LYS A 72 -10.54 -4.69 -14.28
C LYS A 72 -10.14 -5.14 -12.88
N VAL A 73 -10.95 -5.97 -12.22
CA VAL A 73 -10.63 -6.52 -10.89
C VAL A 73 -9.34 -7.34 -10.91
N VAL A 74 -9.17 -8.23 -11.89
CA VAL A 74 -7.95 -9.05 -12.03
C VAL A 74 -6.72 -8.16 -12.25
N SER A 75 -6.83 -7.11 -13.07
CA SER A 75 -5.73 -6.17 -13.27
C SER A 75 -5.36 -5.41 -11.98
N GLY A 76 -6.33 -5.16 -11.10
CA GLY A 76 -6.10 -4.54 -9.79
C GLY A 76 -5.31 -5.45 -8.87
N PHE A 77 -5.70 -6.72 -8.78
CA PHE A 77 -4.93 -7.70 -8.01
C PHE A 77 -3.50 -7.88 -8.53
N LYS A 78 -3.30 -7.83 -9.85
CA LYS A 78 -1.95 -7.86 -10.44
C LYS A 78 -1.11 -6.64 -10.04
N GLU A 79 -1.69 -5.45 -10.09
CA GLU A 79 -0.98 -4.21 -9.70
C GLU A 79 -0.69 -4.18 -8.19
N MET A 80 -1.56 -4.79 -7.36
CA MET A 80 -1.38 -4.95 -5.92
C MET A 80 -0.34 -6.01 -5.52
N ALA A 81 -0.08 -6.99 -6.38
CA ALA A 81 0.75 -8.15 -6.03
C ALA A 81 2.15 -7.80 -5.46
N PRO A 82 2.91 -6.84 -6.02
CA PRO A 82 4.21 -6.45 -5.45
C PRO A 82 4.11 -5.88 -4.03
N PHE A 83 3.05 -5.11 -3.74
CA PHE A 83 2.79 -4.58 -2.41
C PHE A 83 2.51 -5.70 -1.40
N ASN A 84 1.65 -6.65 -1.76
CA ASN A 84 1.35 -7.80 -0.91
C ASN A 84 2.58 -8.71 -0.68
N ALA A 85 3.46 -8.83 -1.69
CA ALA A 85 4.71 -9.57 -1.54
C ALA A 85 5.63 -8.89 -0.52
N PHE A 86 5.80 -7.57 -0.60
CA PHE A 86 6.58 -6.81 0.38
C PHE A 86 6.04 -6.97 1.81
N LEU A 87 4.73 -6.85 2.01
CA LEU A 87 4.15 -7.03 3.35
C LEU A 87 4.37 -8.44 3.90
N ARG A 88 4.30 -9.46 3.03
CA ARG A 88 4.53 -10.85 3.42
C ARG A 88 5.96 -11.08 3.92
N GLU A 89 6.96 -10.51 3.24
CA GLU A 89 8.36 -10.58 3.64
C GLU A 89 8.59 -10.01 5.06
N GLY A 90 7.84 -8.96 5.43
CA GLY A 90 7.95 -8.36 6.77
C GLY A 90 7.16 -9.06 7.89
N MET A 91 6.39 -10.10 7.57
CA MET A 91 5.59 -10.87 8.54
C MET A 91 6.12 -12.29 8.79
N SER A 92 7.00 -12.78 7.92
CA SER A 92 7.69 -14.08 8.05
C SER A 92 8.93 -13.95 8.92
#